data_AF-A0A955YKS4-F1
#
_entry.id   AF-A0A955YKS4-F1
#
_cell.length_a   1.000
_cell.length_b   1.000
_cell.length_c   1.000
_cell.angle_alpha   90.00
_cell.angle_beta   90.00
_cell.angle_gamma   90.00
#
_symmetry.space_group_name_H-M   'P 1'
#
loop_
_entity.id
_entity.type
_entity.pdbx_description
1 polymer ?
#
loop_
_entity_poly.entity_id
_entity_poly.type
_entity_poly.pdbx_seq_one_letter_code
_entity_poly.pdbx_strand_id
1 'polypeptide(L)'
;MDRVAAGAPEVLGHLRGKRVGLLAHPASVTRGLAHAHAVLERAGARVVTLFGPEHGYGGEAQDMAPVGDVDDAAEERVRVFSLYGTTFDALRPTPEMLRGLDAVVVDLQDVGARYYTFVWSAALMLEATAAVGIPCVVLDRPNPLGGVVLEGAPQRPGYRSFVGLYDVPVRHGMTIAEITGMVRARLALPAESLVTVPMRGWQRAMYFDDTGLPWVYPSPNMPTLDTALVYPGGCLIEGTLLSEGRGTTRPFEVFGAPWVDGEALAKTLEGQLPGLALRPLHFQPTFQKHGGQRCGGVQVHVTDRARVRSYEAYLRILHALLTRYPDAPRYRTEEYEYVTDRPAIDLLTGGPEFRQATDAGESIDPWLASEAAGAAAFEAERAPYLLYR
;
A
#
# COMPACT_ATOMS: atom_id res chain seq x y z
N MET A 1 -3.78 17.90 -0.34
CA MET A 1 -3.34 19.05 0.50
C MET A 1 -3.21 20.41 -0.24
N ASP A 2 -2.62 20.52 -1.43
CA ASP A 2 -2.40 21.83 -2.11
C ASP A 2 -3.63 22.74 -2.23
N ARG A 3 -4.82 22.18 -2.46
CA ARG A 3 -6.08 22.96 -2.51
C ARG A 3 -6.42 23.61 -1.17
N VAL A 4 -6.10 22.97 -0.05
CA VAL A 4 -6.25 23.53 1.30
C VAL A 4 -5.30 24.71 1.47
N ALA A 5 -4.02 24.54 1.09
CA ALA A 5 -3.01 25.60 1.14
C ALA A 5 -3.39 26.82 0.29
N ALA A 6 -4.03 26.60 -0.87
CA ALA A 6 -4.55 27.66 -1.73
C ALA A 6 -5.86 28.30 -1.22
N GLY A 7 -6.40 27.83 -0.09
CA GLY A 7 -7.60 28.38 0.52
C GLY A 7 -8.89 28.09 -0.23
N ALA A 8 -8.98 26.95 -0.92
CA ALA A 8 -10.17 26.54 -1.67
C ALA A 8 -11.43 26.54 -0.78
N PRO A 9 -12.41 27.45 -1.01
CA PRO A 9 -13.54 27.65 -0.09
C PRO A 9 -14.36 26.39 0.18
N GLU A 10 -14.56 25.56 -0.85
CA GLU A 10 -15.27 24.29 -0.78
C GLU A 10 -14.62 23.28 0.17
N VAL A 11 -13.29 23.37 0.36
CA VAL A 11 -12.56 22.52 1.29
C VAL A 11 -12.57 23.13 2.69
N LEU A 12 -12.36 24.45 2.77
CA LEU A 12 -12.28 25.17 4.04
C LEU A 12 -13.59 25.19 4.83
N GLY A 13 -14.75 25.15 4.16
CA GLY A 13 -16.05 25.05 4.83
C GLY A 13 -16.18 23.84 5.75
N HIS A 14 -15.43 22.76 5.48
CA HIS A 14 -15.40 21.56 6.32
C HIS A 14 -14.36 21.61 7.43
N LEU A 15 -13.45 22.59 7.45
CA LEU A 15 -12.23 22.57 8.28
C LEU A 15 -12.07 23.79 9.18
N ARG A 16 -12.43 24.99 8.69
CA ARG A 16 -12.15 26.25 9.40
C ARG A 16 -12.96 26.36 10.69
N GLY A 17 -12.29 26.72 11.78
CA GLY A 17 -12.88 26.84 13.11
C GLY A 17 -13.21 25.50 13.78
N LYS A 18 -12.96 24.37 13.10
CA LYS A 18 -13.25 23.03 13.60
C LYS A 18 -12.07 22.41 14.33
N ARG A 19 -12.38 21.58 15.32
CA ARG A 19 -11.44 20.68 15.99
C ARG A 19 -11.29 19.43 15.15
N VAL A 20 -10.13 19.23 14.54
CA VAL A 20 -9.93 18.13 13.60
C VAL A 20 -8.92 17.12 14.13
N GLY A 21 -9.19 15.84 13.85
CA GLY A 21 -8.17 14.81 13.83
C GLY A 21 -7.45 14.80 12.48
N LEU A 22 -6.19 14.37 12.44
CA LEU A 22 -5.43 14.20 11.20
C LEU A 22 -4.78 12.82 11.15
N LEU A 23 -5.19 11.99 10.20
CA LEU A 23 -4.49 10.77 9.81
C LEU A 23 -3.49 11.11 8.69
N ALA A 24 -2.20 11.07 9.03
CA ALA A 24 -1.10 11.50 8.17
C ALA A 24 0.19 10.72 8.44
N HIS A 25 1.14 10.81 7.51
CA HIS A 25 2.50 10.27 7.59
C HIS A 25 3.48 11.25 6.91
N PRO A 26 4.80 10.99 6.84
CA PRO A 26 5.75 11.99 6.34
C PRO A 26 5.51 12.51 4.92
N ALA A 27 4.95 11.70 4.01
CA ALA A 27 4.61 12.11 2.65
C ALA A 27 3.28 12.87 2.53
N SER A 28 2.61 13.16 3.65
CA SER A 28 1.45 14.05 3.74
C SER A 28 1.86 15.52 3.59
N VAL A 29 2.50 15.85 2.46
CA VAL A 29 3.03 17.18 2.16
C VAL A 29 2.34 17.81 0.96
N THR A 30 2.45 19.13 0.87
CA THR A 30 2.16 19.93 -0.34
C THR A 30 3.27 19.78 -1.38
N ARG A 31 3.05 20.35 -2.58
CA ARG A 31 4.11 20.50 -3.60
C ARG A 31 5.36 21.23 -3.09
N GLY A 32 5.18 22.12 -2.12
CA GLY A 32 6.25 22.89 -1.48
C GLY A 32 6.83 22.22 -0.25
N LEU A 33 6.55 20.92 -0.05
CA LEU A 33 7.01 20.10 1.08
C LEU A 33 6.53 20.57 2.46
N ALA A 34 5.56 21.49 2.54
CA ALA A 34 4.91 21.81 3.80
C ALA A 34 3.98 20.67 4.22
N HIS A 35 4.19 20.17 5.45
CA HIS A 35 3.42 19.06 6.01
C HIS A 35 1.96 19.43 6.29
N ALA A 36 1.07 18.45 6.15
CA ALA A 36 -0.38 18.56 6.26
C ALA A 36 -0.83 19.26 7.54
N HIS A 37 -0.21 18.91 8.67
CA HIS A 37 -0.51 19.52 9.97
C HIS A 37 -0.35 21.04 9.94
N ALA A 38 0.82 21.54 9.54
CA ALA A 38 1.09 22.97 9.46
C ALA A 38 0.18 23.70 8.45
N VAL A 39 -0.20 23.03 7.36
CA VAL A 39 -1.10 23.60 6.35
C VAL A 39 -2.53 23.74 6.88
N LEU A 40 -3.03 22.74 7.62
CA LEU A 40 -4.37 22.77 8.21
C LEU A 40 -4.50 23.86 9.28
N GLU A 41 -3.50 24.02 10.14
CA GLU A 41 -3.45 25.10 11.14
C GLU A 41 -3.51 26.48 10.47
N ARG A 42 -2.67 26.73 9.45
CA ARG A 42 -2.69 28.00 8.69
C ARG A 42 -4.01 28.24 7.96
N ALA A 43 -4.70 27.18 7.55
CA ALA A 43 -6.01 27.25 6.92
C ALA A 43 -7.15 27.58 7.92
N GLY A 44 -6.85 27.62 9.21
CA GLY A 44 -7.76 27.95 10.30
C GLY A 44 -8.51 26.75 10.87
N ALA A 45 -8.06 25.52 10.60
CA ALA A 45 -8.48 24.35 11.36
C ALA A 45 -7.70 24.29 12.68
N ARG A 46 -8.26 23.64 13.69
CA ARG A 46 -7.56 23.36 14.96
C ARG A 46 -7.30 21.86 15.05
N VAL A 47 -6.11 21.43 14.68
CA VAL A 47 -5.65 20.05 14.81
C VAL A 47 -5.42 19.77 16.30
N VAL A 48 -6.15 18.79 16.85
CA VAL A 48 -6.06 18.44 18.28
C VAL A 48 -5.71 16.97 18.52
N THR A 49 -5.74 16.17 17.45
CA THR A 49 -5.35 14.76 17.47
C THR A 49 -4.66 14.40 16.16
N LEU A 50 -3.53 13.71 16.24
CA LEU A 50 -2.80 13.10 15.13
C LEU A 50 -2.95 11.58 15.24
N PHE A 51 -3.14 10.94 14.10
CA PHE A 51 -3.20 9.49 13.96
C PHE A 51 -2.08 9.06 13.00
N GLY A 52 -1.21 8.17 13.45
CA GLY A 52 -0.20 7.52 12.62
C GLY A 52 -0.69 6.17 12.10
N PRO A 53 -0.61 5.87 10.80
CA PRO A 53 -0.89 4.53 10.27
C PRO A 53 0.30 3.58 10.55
N GLU A 54 0.42 2.49 9.78
CA GLU A 54 1.65 1.69 9.70
C GLU A 54 2.87 2.62 9.47
N HIS A 55 3.99 2.34 10.16
CA HIS A 55 5.20 3.19 10.27
C HIS A 55 5.09 4.46 11.14
N GLY A 56 3.89 4.80 11.63
CA GLY A 56 3.64 5.90 12.55
C GLY A 56 3.62 7.29 11.87
N TYR A 57 3.28 8.33 12.65
CA TYR A 57 3.17 9.71 12.14
C TYR A 57 4.52 10.25 11.62
N GLY A 58 5.62 9.93 12.30
CA GLY A 58 6.98 10.30 11.88
C GLY A 58 7.59 9.40 10.81
N GLY A 59 6.98 8.25 10.50
CA GLY A 59 7.44 7.27 9.51
C GLY A 59 8.76 6.56 9.85
N GLU A 60 9.14 6.55 11.13
CA GLU A 60 10.43 6.03 11.61
C GLU A 60 10.41 4.51 11.83
N ALA A 61 9.23 3.91 12.02
CA ALA A 61 9.10 2.50 12.35
C ALA A 61 9.21 1.59 11.11
N GLN A 62 9.85 0.42 11.29
CA GLN A 62 9.98 -0.61 10.26
C GLN A 62 8.63 -1.31 9.98
N ASP A 63 8.57 -2.17 8.95
CA ASP A 63 7.40 -2.99 8.64
C ASP A 63 7.03 -3.91 9.81
N MET A 64 5.72 -4.07 10.05
CA MET A 64 5.17 -4.85 11.17
C MET A 64 5.67 -4.47 12.57
N ALA A 65 6.36 -3.32 12.73
CA ALA A 65 6.80 -2.85 14.03
C ALA A 65 5.65 -2.10 14.73
N PRO A 66 5.30 -2.45 15.99
CA PRO A 66 4.31 -1.68 16.74
C PRO A 66 4.81 -0.25 16.95
N VAL A 67 3.93 0.73 16.76
CA VAL A 67 4.20 2.13 17.09
C VAL A 67 3.43 2.47 18.36
N GLY A 68 4.11 3.01 19.38
CA GLY A 68 3.49 3.42 20.63
C GLY A 68 2.94 4.86 20.58
N ASP A 69 2.03 5.19 21.48
CA ASP A 69 1.61 6.59 21.69
C ASP A 69 2.78 7.41 22.25
N VAL A 70 2.94 8.64 21.77
CA VAL A 70 3.95 9.59 22.29
C VAL A 70 3.21 10.74 22.97
N ASP A 71 3.36 10.81 24.30
CA ASP A 71 3.01 12.00 25.07
C ASP A 71 4.22 12.96 25.04
N ASP A 72 4.31 13.83 24.04
CA ASP A 72 5.27 14.93 24.08
C ASP A 72 4.79 15.96 25.12
N ALA A 73 5.25 15.77 26.35
CA ALA A 73 4.91 16.54 27.54
C ALA A 73 5.59 17.93 27.59
N ALA A 74 6.03 18.49 26.47
CA ALA A 74 6.66 19.80 26.43
C ALA A 74 6.13 20.59 25.22
N GLU A 75 5.14 21.44 25.51
CA GLU A 75 4.73 22.57 24.67
C GLU A 75 3.96 22.24 23.36
N GLU A 76 2.75 21.64 23.45
CA GLU A 76 1.51 22.03 22.72
C GLU A 76 0.48 20.88 22.57
N ARG A 77 -0.66 21.00 23.27
CA ARG A 77 -2.09 20.65 22.99
C ARG A 77 -2.55 19.55 22.00
N VAL A 78 -1.71 18.83 21.28
CA VAL A 78 -2.09 17.86 20.22
C VAL A 78 -1.74 16.43 20.66
N ARG A 79 -2.73 15.53 20.70
CA ARG A 79 -2.53 14.12 21.07
C ARG A 79 -2.06 13.31 19.86
N VAL A 80 -1.14 12.36 20.03
CA VAL A 80 -0.67 11.47 18.95
C VAL A 80 -1.02 10.03 19.27
N PHE A 81 -1.80 9.39 18.40
CA PHE A 81 -2.17 7.98 18.52
C PHE A 81 -1.57 7.15 17.39
N SER A 82 -1.07 5.97 17.73
CA SER A 82 -0.76 4.94 16.75
C SER A 82 -2.00 4.12 16.41
N LEU A 83 -2.27 3.95 15.11
CA LEU A 83 -3.27 3.00 14.58
C LEU A 83 -2.58 1.76 14.00
N TYR A 84 -1.43 1.39 14.56
CA TYR A 84 -0.70 0.18 14.21
C TYR A 84 -0.13 -0.46 15.49
N GLY A 85 -0.95 -1.34 16.08
CA GLY A 85 -0.71 -1.96 17.38
C GLY A 85 -0.50 -3.48 17.30
N THR A 86 -0.67 -4.17 18.42
CA THR A 86 -0.47 -5.63 18.51
C THR A 86 -1.72 -6.45 18.19
N THR A 87 -2.84 -5.80 17.89
CA THR A 87 -4.11 -6.47 17.53
C THR A 87 -4.75 -5.79 16.33
N PHE A 88 -5.56 -6.54 15.59
CA PHE A 88 -6.35 -6.00 14.47
C PHE A 88 -7.27 -4.85 14.93
N ASP A 89 -7.85 -4.93 16.12
CA ASP A 89 -8.72 -3.87 16.64
C ASP A 89 -7.97 -2.55 16.88
N ALA A 90 -6.66 -2.61 17.17
CA ALA A 90 -5.82 -1.42 17.34
C ALA A 90 -5.58 -0.65 16.02
N LEU A 91 -5.95 -1.23 14.87
CA LEU A 91 -5.90 -0.55 13.57
C LEU A 91 -7.03 0.49 13.40
N ARG A 92 -8.04 0.45 14.27
CA ARG A 92 -9.18 1.37 14.28
C ARG A 92 -9.03 2.37 15.42
N PRO A 93 -9.30 3.66 15.20
CA PRO A 93 -9.38 4.60 16.31
C PRO A 93 -10.59 4.25 17.19
N THR A 94 -10.41 4.31 18.51
CA THR A 94 -11.51 4.09 19.45
C THR A 94 -12.45 5.30 19.50
N PRO A 95 -13.72 5.14 19.93
CA PRO A 95 -14.63 6.26 20.15
C PRO A 95 -14.05 7.33 21.09
N GLU A 96 -13.26 6.92 22.09
CA GLU A 96 -12.53 7.80 23.01
C GLU A 96 -11.53 8.70 22.29
N MET A 97 -10.78 8.15 21.33
CA MET A 97 -9.79 8.90 20.54
C MET A 97 -10.47 9.94 19.64
N LEU A 98 -11.68 9.64 19.15
CA LEU A 98 -12.48 10.52 18.30
C LEU A 98 -13.30 11.57 19.09
N ARG A 99 -13.38 11.44 20.42
CA ARG A 99 -14.22 12.30 21.26
C ARG A 99 -13.80 13.77 21.16
N GLY A 100 -14.78 14.61 20.85
CA GLY A 100 -14.62 16.07 20.77
C GLY A 100 -13.94 16.56 19.49
N LEU A 101 -13.83 15.70 18.47
CA LEU A 101 -13.50 16.08 17.10
C LEU A 101 -14.78 16.41 16.33
N ASP A 102 -14.71 17.41 15.46
CA ASP A 102 -15.79 17.77 14.54
C ASP A 102 -15.64 17.06 13.17
N ALA A 103 -14.44 16.57 12.87
CA ALA A 103 -14.09 15.82 11.66
C ALA A 103 -12.73 15.14 11.83
N VAL A 104 -12.43 14.13 10.99
CA VAL A 104 -11.06 13.64 10.79
C VAL A 104 -10.64 13.87 9.35
N VAL A 105 -9.45 14.44 9.15
CA VAL A 105 -8.83 14.61 7.83
C VAL A 105 -7.91 13.42 7.57
N VAL A 106 -8.06 12.79 6.40
CA VAL A 106 -7.14 11.75 5.91
C VAL A 106 -6.33 12.34 4.77
N ASP A 107 -5.01 12.32 4.91
CA ASP A 107 -4.07 12.72 3.85
C ASP A 107 -2.90 11.73 3.85
N LEU A 108 -2.94 10.69 3.00
CA LEU A 108 -1.92 9.65 2.93
C LEU A 108 -1.52 9.39 1.47
N GLN A 109 -0.23 9.49 1.14
CA GLN A 109 0.29 9.02 -0.14
C GLN A 109 0.40 7.48 -0.13
N ASP A 110 -0.44 6.82 -0.91
CA ASP A 110 -0.42 5.37 -1.12
C ASP A 110 0.45 4.99 -2.33
N VAL A 111 0.63 3.69 -2.61
CA VAL A 111 1.41 3.18 -3.76
C VAL A 111 0.59 2.42 -4.80
N GLY A 112 -0.72 2.27 -4.62
CA GLY A 112 -1.61 1.65 -5.60
C GLY A 112 -1.58 0.12 -5.60
N ALA A 113 -1.19 -0.49 -4.48
CA ALA A 113 -1.14 -1.93 -4.29
C ALA A 113 -2.02 -2.36 -3.11
N ARG A 114 -2.79 -3.45 -3.28
CA ARG A 114 -3.76 -3.97 -2.31
C ARG A 114 -3.20 -4.19 -0.92
N TYR A 115 -1.95 -4.62 -0.80
CA TYR A 115 -1.31 -4.92 0.48
C TYR A 115 -0.48 -3.76 1.04
N TYR A 116 -0.49 -2.60 0.37
CA TYR A 116 -0.02 -1.37 1.00
C TYR A 116 -1.15 -0.78 1.85
N THR A 117 -0.99 -0.77 3.17
CA THR A 117 -2.13 -0.75 4.08
C THR A 117 -2.78 0.62 4.30
N PHE A 118 -2.24 1.70 3.73
CA PHE A 118 -2.73 3.07 3.96
C PHE A 118 -4.16 3.30 3.44
N VAL A 119 -4.53 2.71 2.30
CA VAL A 119 -5.93 2.71 1.83
C VAL A 119 -6.88 2.04 2.83
N TRP A 120 -6.40 1.04 3.58
CA TRP A 120 -7.19 0.34 4.60
C TRP A 120 -7.23 1.11 5.91
N SER A 121 -6.15 1.77 6.32
CA SER A 121 -6.21 2.74 7.42
C SER A 121 -7.24 3.84 7.15
N ALA A 122 -7.33 4.34 5.92
CA ALA A 122 -8.35 5.31 5.53
C ALA A 122 -9.77 4.73 5.56
N ALA A 123 -9.96 3.49 5.13
CA ALA A 123 -11.26 2.80 5.20
C ALA A 123 -11.71 2.56 6.65
N LEU A 124 -10.80 2.10 7.52
CA LEU A 124 -11.05 1.88 8.94
C LEU A 124 -11.34 3.21 9.67
N MET A 125 -10.67 4.29 9.30
CA MET A 125 -10.98 5.65 9.78
C MET A 125 -12.37 6.11 9.35
N LEU A 126 -12.76 5.87 8.09
CA LEU A 126 -14.11 6.15 7.60
C LEU A 126 -15.18 5.36 8.39
N GLU A 127 -14.97 4.06 8.60
CA GLU A 127 -15.87 3.23 9.41
C GLU A 127 -16.03 3.81 10.84
N ALA A 128 -14.92 4.13 11.49
CA ALA A 128 -14.92 4.59 12.88
C ALA A 128 -15.56 5.98 13.04
N THR A 129 -15.26 6.91 12.14
CA THR A 129 -15.85 8.26 12.14
C THR A 129 -17.35 8.22 11.83
N ALA A 130 -17.79 7.37 10.90
CA ALA A 130 -19.19 7.14 10.61
C ALA A 130 -19.95 6.60 11.83
N ALA A 131 -19.35 5.69 12.60
CA ALA A 131 -19.96 5.11 13.80
C ALA A 131 -20.23 6.13 14.91
N VAL A 132 -19.44 7.21 15.00
CA VAL A 132 -19.62 8.29 15.98
C VAL A 132 -20.29 9.54 15.39
N GLY A 133 -20.69 9.49 14.10
CA GLY A 133 -21.45 10.56 13.45
C GLY A 133 -20.64 11.81 13.09
N ILE A 134 -19.32 11.69 12.86
CA ILE A 134 -18.49 12.81 12.38
C ILE A 134 -17.96 12.52 10.97
N PRO A 135 -17.78 13.53 10.11
CA PRO A 135 -17.30 13.32 8.75
C PRO A 135 -15.82 12.94 8.70
N CYS A 136 -15.49 11.98 7.83
CA CYS A 136 -14.15 11.70 7.34
C CYS A 136 -13.88 12.53 6.08
N VAL A 137 -12.91 13.43 6.13
CA VAL A 137 -12.51 14.30 5.02
C VAL A 137 -11.27 13.71 4.35
N VAL A 138 -11.44 13.09 3.18
CA VAL A 138 -10.33 12.48 2.45
C VAL A 138 -9.75 13.48 1.45
N LEU A 139 -8.49 13.86 1.67
CA LEU A 139 -7.70 14.66 0.73
C LEU A 139 -7.07 13.71 -0.27
N ASP A 140 -7.61 13.68 -1.49
CA ASP A 140 -7.17 12.69 -2.46
C ASP A 140 -5.74 12.94 -2.96
N ARG A 141 -5.06 11.84 -3.36
CA ARG A 141 -3.67 11.83 -3.82
C ARG A 141 -3.50 10.95 -5.06
N PRO A 142 -2.48 11.22 -5.90
CA PRO A 142 -2.22 10.41 -7.08
C PRO A 142 -1.97 8.96 -6.69
N ASN A 143 -2.58 8.01 -7.41
CA ASN A 143 -2.05 6.65 -7.45
C ASN A 143 -0.76 6.68 -8.29
N PRO A 144 0.42 6.36 -7.73
CA PRO A 144 1.68 6.53 -8.45
C PRO A 144 1.83 5.60 -9.65
N LEU A 145 1.03 4.54 -9.73
CA LEU A 145 0.99 3.57 -10.81
C LEU A 145 -0.06 3.90 -11.89
N GLY A 146 -0.69 5.07 -11.78
CA GLY A 146 -1.84 5.46 -12.58
C GLY A 146 -3.12 4.71 -12.19
N GLY A 147 -4.19 5.02 -12.92
CA GLY A 147 -5.51 4.42 -12.78
C GLY A 147 -5.89 3.44 -13.90
N VAL A 148 -5.07 3.26 -14.94
CA VAL A 148 -5.46 2.47 -16.12
C VAL A 148 -5.25 0.97 -15.93
N VAL A 149 -4.06 0.55 -15.50
CA VAL A 149 -3.69 -0.87 -15.45
C VAL A 149 -4.25 -1.52 -14.19
N LEU A 150 -4.88 -2.68 -14.37
CA LEU A 150 -5.31 -3.59 -13.31
C LEU A 150 -4.53 -4.89 -13.37
N GLU A 151 -4.17 -5.46 -12.21
CA GLU A 151 -3.49 -6.75 -12.11
C GLU A 151 -3.98 -7.53 -10.89
N GLY A 152 -4.21 -8.84 -11.07
CA GLY A 152 -4.72 -9.75 -10.04
C GLY A 152 -6.23 -9.71 -9.86
N ALA A 153 -6.83 -10.84 -9.48
CA ALA A 153 -8.24 -10.85 -9.16
C ALA A 153 -8.48 -10.25 -7.75
N PRO A 154 -9.70 -9.74 -7.50
CA PRO A 154 -10.17 -9.55 -6.12
C PRO A 154 -10.03 -10.83 -5.30
N GLN A 155 -9.79 -10.69 -3.99
CA GLN A 155 -9.52 -11.81 -3.09
C GLN A 155 -10.69 -12.80 -3.04
N ARG A 156 -10.38 -14.08 -2.82
CA ARG A 156 -11.40 -15.10 -2.58
C ARG A 156 -12.10 -14.88 -1.24
N PRO A 157 -13.34 -15.35 -1.10
CA PRO A 157 -14.01 -15.40 0.20
C PRO A 157 -13.13 -16.06 1.26
N GLY A 158 -12.99 -15.41 2.41
CA GLY A 158 -12.15 -15.89 3.52
C GLY A 158 -10.67 -15.53 3.42
N TYR A 159 -10.21 -14.81 2.40
CA TYR A 159 -8.81 -14.35 2.26
C TYR A 159 -8.61 -12.84 2.47
N ARG A 160 -9.64 -12.14 2.99
CA ARG A 160 -9.50 -10.76 3.46
C ARG A 160 -8.69 -10.71 4.76
N SER A 161 -7.84 -9.70 4.90
CA SER A 161 -7.01 -9.43 6.07
C SER A 161 -6.63 -7.94 6.09
N PHE A 162 -5.74 -7.49 6.98
CA PHE A 162 -5.32 -6.09 6.93
C PHE A 162 -4.59 -5.71 5.63
N VAL A 163 -3.87 -6.65 5.00
CA VAL A 163 -3.19 -6.45 3.70
C VAL A 163 -4.11 -6.63 2.48
N GLY A 164 -5.42 -6.52 2.70
CA GLY A 164 -6.44 -6.66 1.68
C GLY A 164 -7.79 -6.72 2.36
N LEU A 165 -8.22 -5.57 2.88
CA LEU A 165 -9.39 -5.46 3.75
C LEU A 165 -10.71 -5.57 2.98
N TYR A 166 -10.69 -5.14 1.71
CA TYR A 166 -11.81 -5.16 0.80
C TYR A 166 -11.39 -5.77 -0.54
N ASP A 167 -12.31 -6.51 -1.16
CA ASP A 167 -12.04 -7.21 -2.43
C ASP A 167 -11.72 -6.19 -3.53
N VAL A 168 -10.45 -6.15 -3.91
CA VAL A 168 -9.90 -5.39 -5.03
C VAL A 168 -8.75 -6.18 -5.68
N PRO A 169 -8.44 -5.94 -6.97
CA PRO A 169 -7.21 -6.40 -7.61
C PRO A 169 -5.96 -6.01 -6.83
N VAL A 170 -4.85 -6.74 -7.01
CA VAL A 170 -3.57 -6.41 -6.38
C VAL A 170 -3.08 -5.03 -6.83
N ARG A 171 -3.04 -4.77 -8.13
CA ARG A 171 -2.93 -3.41 -8.68
C ARG A 171 -4.35 -2.95 -9.00
N HIS A 172 -4.94 -2.19 -8.10
CA HIS A 172 -6.36 -1.80 -8.17
C HIS A 172 -6.62 -0.56 -9.02
N GLY A 173 -5.58 0.23 -9.33
CA GLY A 173 -5.67 1.42 -10.17
C GLY A 173 -6.70 2.45 -9.69
N MET A 174 -6.90 2.57 -8.39
CA MET A 174 -7.83 3.55 -7.79
C MET A 174 -7.05 4.49 -6.88
N THR A 175 -7.52 5.73 -6.71
CA THR A 175 -6.99 6.63 -5.69
C THR A 175 -7.55 6.30 -4.30
N ILE A 176 -6.97 6.86 -3.25
CA ILE A 176 -7.44 6.63 -1.88
C ILE A 176 -8.87 7.16 -1.67
N ALA A 177 -9.26 8.25 -2.35
CA ALA A 177 -10.64 8.72 -2.31
C ALA A 177 -11.62 7.83 -3.10
N GLU A 178 -11.19 7.27 -4.23
CA GLU A 178 -12.00 6.30 -5.00
C GLU A 178 -12.23 5.02 -4.17
N ILE A 179 -11.20 4.51 -3.48
CA ILE A 179 -11.32 3.34 -2.58
C ILE A 179 -12.25 3.64 -1.40
N THR A 180 -12.06 4.75 -0.69
CA THR A 180 -12.94 5.10 0.43
C THR A 180 -14.38 5.36 -0.01
N GLY A 181 -14.60 5.93 -1.21
CA GLY A 181 -15.91 6.07 -1.82
C GLY A 181 -16.60 4.72 -2.12
N MET A 182 -15.84 3.77 -2.64
CA MET A 182 -16.30 2.39 -2.85
C MET A 182 -16.65 1.71 -1.52
N VAL A 183 -15.81 1.82 -0.50
CA VAL A 183 -16.06 1.27 0.85
C VAL A 183 -17.33 1.87 1.45
N ARG A 184 -17.49 3.20 1.39
CA ARG A 184 -18.70 3.90 1.86
C ARG A 184 -19.97 3.30 1.25
N ALA A 185 -19.94 3.08 -0.08
CA ALA A 185 -21.08 2.52 -0.81
C ALA A 185 -21.34 1.06 -0.45
N ARG A 186 -20.29 0.21 -0.41
CA ARG A 186 -20.40 -1.22 -0.06
C ARG A 186 -20.95 -1.44 1.35
N LEU A 187 -20.62 -0.56 2.29
CA LEU A 187 -21.10 -0.60 3.66
C LEU A 187 -22.43 0.15 3.88
N ALA A 188 -22.98 0.79 2.83
CA ALA A 188 -24.16 1.64 2.92
C ALA A 188 -24.06 2.74 4.00
N LEU A 189 -22.86 3.31 4.20
CA LEU A 189 -22.68 4.39 5.17
C LEU A 189 -23.38 5.67 4.67
N PRO A 190 -23.87 6.54 5.60
CA PRO A 190 -24.49 7.81 5.25
C PRO A 190 -23.62 8.65 4.32
N ALA A 191 -24.22 9.40 3.40
CA ALA A 191 -23.46 10.15 2.40
C ALA A 191 -22.55 11.21 3.04
N GLU A 192 -23.00 11.82 4.13
CA GLU A 192 -22.31 12.83 4.93
C GLU A 192 -21.12 12.29 5.73
N SER A 193 -20.98 10.96 5.86
CA SER A 193 -19.83 10.33 6.54
C SER A 193 -18.52 10.52 5.80
N LEU A 194 -18.57 10.73 4.48
CA LEU A 194 -17.40 10.91 3.62
C LEU A 194 -17.47 12.24 2.89
N VAL A 195 -16.47 13.09 3.10
CA VAL A 195 -16.24 14.31 2.33
C VAL A 195 -14.98 14.10 1.48
N THR A 196 -15.17 13.97 0.18
CA THR A 196 -14.05 13.80 -0.76
C THR A 196 -13.56 15.14 -1.29
N VAL A 197 -12.25 15.37 -1.17
CA VAL A 197 -11.57 16.51 -1.79
C VAL A 197 -10.75 15.99 -2.99
N PRO A 198 -11.30 16.00 -4.21
CA PRO A 198 -10.62 15.44 -5.37
C PRO A 198 -9.40 16.27 -5.79
N MET A 199 -8.48 15.67 -6.52
CA MET A 199 -7.40 16.39 -7.19
C MET A 199 -7.94 17.22 -8.35
N ARG A 200 -7.11 18.14 -8.86
CA ARG A 200 -7.34 18.83 -10.13
C ARG A 200 -6.20 18.49 -11.08
N GLY A 201 -6.53 18.15 -12.33
CA GLY A 201 -5.55 17.90 -13.39
C GLY A 201 -4.97 16.49 -13.44
N TRP A 202 -5.07 15.69 -12.38
CA TRP A 202 -4.69 14.27 -12.44
C TRP A 202 -5.62 13.51 -13.39
N GLN A 203 -5.03 12.67 -14.22
CA GLN A 203 -5.71 11.79 -15.18
C GLN A 203 -5.23 10.37 -14.94
N ARG A 204 -6.07 9.38 -15.22
CA ARG A 204 -5.76 7.98 -14.92
C ARG A 204 -4.51 7.47 -15.63
N ALA A 205 -4.16 8.05 -16.78
CA ALA A 205 -2.95 7.68 -17.50
C ALA A 205 -1.64 8.21 -16.88
N MET A 206 -1.71 9.15 -15.93
CA MET A 206 -0.54 9.75 -15.30
C MET A 206 0.08 8.80 -14.28
N TYR A 207 1.38 8.56 -14.43
CA TYR A 207 2.24 8.08 -13.36
C TYR A 207 2.59 9.24 -12.42
N PHE A 208 3.18 8.93 -11.27
CA PHE A 208 3.50 9.96 -10.28
C PHE A 208 4.41 11.07 -10.82
N ASP A 209 5.42 10.72 -11.60
CA ASP A 209 6.37 11.68 -12.17
C ASP A 209 5.73 12.62 -13.20
N ASP A 210 4.66 12.19 -13.88
CA ASP A 210 3.87 13.06 -14.78
C ASP A 210 3.17 14.19 -14.02
N THR A 211 3.00 14.08 -12.69
CA THR A 211 2.35 15.11 -11.87
C THR A 211 3.25 16.29 -11.54
N GLY A 212 4.57 16.12 -11.66
CA GLY A 212 5.57 17.10 -11.22
C GLY A 212 5.64 17.30 -9.70
N LEU A 213 4.98 16.47 -8.90
CA LEU A 213 5.06 16.51 -7.44
C LEU A 213 6.36 15.83 -6.94
N PRO A 214 6.91 16.29 -5.80
CA PRO A 214 8.06 15.61 -5.20
C PRO A 214 7.66 14.25 -4.62
N TRP A 215 8.45 13.21 -4.90
CA TRP A 215 8.32 11.92 -4.25
C TRP A 215 8.94 11.99 -2.85
N VAL A 216 8.11 12.06 -1.82
CA VAL A 216 8.51 11.76 -0.45
C VAL A 216 8.14 10.32 -0.20
N TYR A 217 9.12 9.49 0.16
CA TYR A 217 8.90 8.06 0.33
C TYR A 217 7.83 7.81 1.42
N PRO A 218 6.74 7.10 1.11
CA PRO A 218 5.64 6.91 2.05
C PRO A 218 5.95 5.91 3.17
N SER A 219 6.99 5.09 3.02
CA SER A 219 7.54 4.19 4.04
C SER A 219 9.06 4.00 3.86
N PRO A 220 9.79 3.51 4.89
CA PRO A 220 11.26 3.40 4.83
C PRO A 220 11.78 2.57 3.66
N ASN A 221 11.04 1.54 3.24
CA ASN A 221 11.42 0.64 2.15
C ASN A 221 10.68 0.93 0.83
N MET A 222 10.13 2.15 0.69
CA MET A 222 9.54 2.66 -0.56
C MET A 222 10.32 3.88 -1.11
N PRO A 223 11.64 3.77 -1.33
CA PRO A 223 12.50 4.92 -1.57
C PRO A 223 12.28 5.60 -2.94
N THR A 224 11.81 4.87 -3.95
CA THR A 224 11.76 5.37 -5.34
C THR A 224 10.48 4.99 -6.06
N LEU A 225 10.19 5.70 -7.16
CA LEU A 225 9.08 5.38 -8.05
C LEU A 225 9.25 4.03 -8.76
N ASP A 226 10.49 3.62 -9.06
CA ASP A 226 10.76 2.29 -9.60
C ASP A 226 10.39 1.21 -8.58
N THR A 227 10.70 1.43 -7.30
CA THR A 227 10.27 0.56 -6.21
C THR A 227 8.75 0.46 -6.16
N ALA A 228 8.03 1.60 -6.24
CA ALA A 228 6.57 1.62 -6.27
C ALA A 228 6.03 0.83 -7.48
N LEU A 229 6.65 0.97 -8.65
CA LEU A 229 6.24 0.29 -9.88
C LEU A 229 6.35 -1.23 -9.81
N VAL A 230 7.40 -1.76 -9.17
CA VAL A 230 7.57 -3.21 -9.03
C VAL A 230 6.87 -3.77 -7.80
N TYR A 231 6.54 -2.95 -6.81
CA TYR A 231 5.98 -3.38 -5.52
C TYR A 231 4.73 -4.28 -5.61
N PRO A 232 3.74 -4.07 -6.52
CA PRO A 232 2.60 -4.98 -6.65
C PRO A 232 2.97 -6.42 -7.05
N GLY A 233 4.21 -6.66 -7.49
CA GLY A 233 4.78 -8.01 -7.58
C GLY A 233 5.82 -8.28 -6.49
N GLY A 234 6.68 -7.30 -6.22
CA GLY A 234 7.80 -7.42 -5.28
C GLY A 234 7.39 -7.77 -3.86
N CYS A 235 6.24 -7.29 -3.39
CA CYS A 235 5.77 -7.62 -2.05
C CYS A 235 5.39 -9.10 -1.89
N LEU A 236 5.12 -9.83 -2.97
CA LEU A 236 4.84 -11.28 -2.90
C LEU A 236 6.01 -12.06 -2.28
N ILE A 237 7.22 -11.52 -2.39
CA ILE A 237 8.43 -12.11 -1.80
C ILE A 237 8.33 -12.13 -0.25
N GLU A 238 7.58 -11.22 0.36
CA GLU A 238 7.33 -11.23 1.81
C GLU A 238 6.56 -12.48 2.26
N GLY A 239 5.71 -13.03 1.37
CA GLY A 239 5.04 -14.31 1.56
C GLY A 239 5.96 -15.53 1.54
N THR A 240 7.24 -15.33 1.21
CA THR A 240 8.26 -16.36 1.07
C THR A 240 9.41 -16.19 2.08
N LEU A 241 10.31 -17.18 2.13
CA LEU A 241 11.54 -17.13 2.92
C LEU A 241 12.75 -16.55 2.15
N LEU A 242 12.52 -16.00 0.95
CA LEU A 242 13.51 -15.21 0.22
C LEU A 242 13.64 -13.81 0.86
N SER A 243 14.82 -13.21 0.83
CA SER A 243 14.97 -11.77 1.11
C SER A 243 14.37 -10.98 -0.05
N GLU A 244 13.47 -10.05 0.25
CA GLU A 244 12.95 -9.01 -0.64
C GLU A 244 13.87 -7.79 -0.73
N GLY A 245 15.13 -7.91 -0.30
CA GLY A 245 16.11 -6.83 -0.40
C GLY A 245 15.96 -5.71 0.62
N ARG A 246 15.07 -5.85 1.63
CA ARG A 246 15.16 -5.04 2.86
C ARG A 246 16.55 -5.22 3.48
N GLY A 247 17.11 -4.15 4.04
CA GLY A 247 18.52 -4.13 4.43
C GLY A 247 19.49 -3.86 3.27
N THR A 248 18.99 -3.50 2.09
CA THR A 248 19.77 -2.95 0.97
C THR A 248 19.24 -1.56 0.59
N THR A 249 19.82 -0.93 -0.43
CA THR A 249 19.37 0.37 -0.95
C THR A 249 18.30 0.25 -2.05
N ARG A 250 17.86 -0.98 -2.39
CA ARG A 250 16.92 -1.27 -3.49
C ARG A 250 15.93 -2.38 -3.09
N PRO A 251 15.13 -2.20 -2.02
CA PRO A 251 14.13 -3.18 -1.60
C PRO A 251 13.11 -3.43 -2.72
N PHE A 252 12.57 -4.65 -2.77
CA PHE A 252 11.63 -5.19 -3.77
C PHE A 252 12.19 -5.30 -5.19
N GLU A 253 13.09 -4.41 -5.61
CA GLU A 253 13.86 -4.52 -6.84
C GLU A 253 14.93 -5.62 -6.74
N VAL A 254 15.60 -5.74 -5.58
CA VAL A 254 16.58 -6.79 -5.28
C VAL A 254 15.93 -7.88 -4.46
N PHE A 255 16.12 -9.15 -4.83
CA PHE A 255 15.68 -10.27 -4.00
C PHE A 255 16.52 -11.53 -4.22
N GLY A 256 16.45 -12.46 -3.28
CA GLY A 256 17.18 -13.73 -3.34
C GLY A 256 17.34 -14.41 -1.99
N ALA A 257 18.22 -15.41 -1.93
CA ALA A 257 18.57 -16.13 -0.70
C ALA A 257 19.96 -16.77 -0.84
N PRO A 258 20.56 -17.31 0.24
CA PRO A 258 21.89 -17.93 0.18
C PRO A 258 22.04 -19.07 -0.85
N TRP A 259 20.93 -19.72 -1.18
CA TRP A 259 20.87 -20.87 -2.09
C TRP A 259 20.44 -20.52 -3.53
N VAL A 260 20.15 -19.25 -3.83
CA VAL A 260 19.64 -18.84 -5.15
C VAL A 260 20.78 -18.65 -6.14
N ASP A 261 20.69 -19.32 -7.29
CA ASP A 261 21.50 -19.05 -8.48
C ASP A 261 20.80 -18.00 -9.36
N GLY A 262 21.23 -16.75 -9.24
CA GLY A 262 20.66 -15.63 -9.98
C GLY A 262 20.91 -15.70 -11.49
N GLU A 263 22.01 -16.30 -11.92
CA GLU A 263 22.35 -16.44 -13.34
C GLU A 263 21.43 -17.45 -14.02
N ALA A 264 21.23 -18.61 -13.37
CA ALA A 264 20.27 -19.60 -13.84
C ALA A 264 18.85 -19.04 -13.88
N LEU A 265 18.42 -18.31 -12.84
CA LEU A 265 17.09 -17.70 -12.80
C LEU A 265 16.89 -16.67 -13.93
N ALA A 266 17.85 -15.76 -14.13
CA ALA A 266 17.78 -14.75 -15.17
C ALA A 266 17.72 -15.39 -16.58
N LYS A 267 18.53 -16.44 -16.82
CA LYS A 267 18.53 -17.19 -18.07
C LYS A 267 17.20 -17.92 -18.30
N THR A 268 16.61 -18.53 -17.27
CA THR A 268 15.32 -19.22 -17.38
C THR A 268 14.19 -18.29 -17.80
N LEU A 269 14.24 -17.01 -17.42
CA LEU A 269 13.18 -16.01 -17.67
C LEU A 269 13.54 -14.99 -18.75
N GLU A 270 14.63 -15.21 -19.48
CA GLU A 270 15.08 -14.31 -20.54
C GLU A 270 13.98 -14.13 -21.59
N GLY A 271 13.64 -12.87 -21.89
CA GLY A 271 12.60 -12.52 -22.87
C GLY A 271 11.15 -12.76 -22.43
N GLN A 272 10.90 -13.25 -21.21
CA GLN A 272 9.56 -13.60 -20.73
C GLN A 272 8.89 -12.53 -19.86
N LEU A 273 9.60 -11.44 -19.54
CA LEU A 273 9.13 -10.38 -18.63
C LEU A 273 9.05 -9.03 -19.36
N PRO A 274 7.94 -8.72 -20.05
CA PRO A 274 7.80 -7.47 -20.80
C PRO A 274 8.06 -6.23 -19.93
N GLY A 275 8.94 -5.35 -20.40
CA GLY A 275 9.29 -4.11 -19.72
C GLY A 275 10.21 -4.28 -18.50
N LEU A 276 10.69 -5.50 -18.21
CA LEU A 276 11.60 -5.80 -17.11
C LEU A 276 12.83 -6.56 -17.61
N ALA A 277 13.96 -6.39 -16.91
CA ALA A 277 15.16 -7.19 -17.10
C ALA A 277 15.68 -7.69 -15.75
N LEU A 278 16.14 -8.95 -15.71
CA LEU A 278 16.77 -9.53 -14.52
C LEU A 278 18.28 -9.43 -14.63
N ARG A 279 18.91 -8.72 -13.69
CA ARG A 279 20.37 -8.66 -13.56
C ARG A 279 20.81 -9.51 -12.39
N PRO A 280 21.56 -10.62 -12.60
CA PRO A 280 22.14 -11.39 -11.52
C PRO A 280 23.02 -10.53 -10.62
N LEU A 281 22.96 -10.78 -9.32
CA LEU A 281 23.85 -10.16 -8.34
C LEU A 281 24.02 -11.03 -7.09
N HIS A 282 25.00 -10.64 -6.28
CA HIS A 282 25.08 -11.04 -4.89
C HIS A 282 24.90 -9.82 -4.02
N PHE A 283 24.22 -9.99 -2.89
CA PHE A 283 23.95 -8.92 -1.94
C PHE A 283 23.95 -9.49 -0.51
N GLN A 284 24.04 -8.61 0.48
CA GLN A 284 23.99 -8.99 1.89
C GLN A 284 23.06 -8.01 2.60
N PRO A 285 21.83 -8.43 2.95
CA PRO A 285 20.92 -7.63 3.76
C PRO A 285 21.57 -7.24 5.09
N THR A 286 21.36 -6.01 5.56
CA THR A 286 21.80 -5.59 6.90
C THR A 286 20.83 -5.97 8.01
N PHE A 287 19.56 -6.21 7.68
CA PHE A 287 18.49 -6.62 8.61
C PHE A 287 17.41 -7.43 7.85
N GLN A 288 16.35 -7.88 8.54
CA GLN A 288 15.31 -8.82 8.04
C GLN A 288 15.89 -10.18 7.56
N LYS A 289 15.16 -10.88 6.68
CA LYS A 289 15.50 -12.20 6.15
C LYS A 289 16.92 -12.22 5.57
N HIS A 290 17.71 -13.18 6.04
CA HIS A 290 19.13 -13.37 5.68
C HIS A 290 20.05 -12.20 6.07
N GLY A 291 19.68 -11.41 7.08
CA GLY A 291 20.52 -10.35 7.64
C GLY A 291 21.92 -10.83 8.00
N GLY A 292 22.94 -10.13 7.49
CA GLY A 292 24.36 -10.47 7.69
C GLY A 292 24.86 -11.65 6.85
N GLN A 293 24.02 -12.25 5.99
CA GLN A 293 24.38 -13.39 5.15
C GLN A 293 24.45 -12.99 3.67
N ARG A 294 25.43 -13.54 2.94
CA ARG A 294 25.54 -13.35 1.49
C ARG A 294 24.43 -14.14 0.79
N CYS A 295 23.60 -13.44 0.02
CA CYS A 295 22.58 -14.01 -0.85
C CYS A 295 23.03 -13.95 -2.31
N GLY A 296 22.72 -15.00 -3.09
CA GLY A 296 22.61 -14.91 -4.54
C GLY A 296 21.20 -14.47 -4.92
N GLY A 297 21.02 -13.89 -6.11
CA GLY A 297 19.70 -13.40 -6.52
C GLY A 297 19.74 -12.56 -7.79
N VAL A 298 18.70 -11.77 -7.99
CA VAL A 298 18.58 -10.85 -9.12
C VAL A 298 18.11 -9.48 -8.66
N GLN A 299 18.47 -8.45 -9.44
CA GLN A 299 17.84 -7.15 -9.41
C GLN A 299 16.92 -7.05 -10.61
N VAL A 300 15.69 -6.64 -10.39
CA VAL A 300 14.70 -6.32 -11.41
C VAL A 300 14.92 -4.88 -11.85
N HIS A 301 15.17 -4.68 -13.15
CA HIS A 301 15.30 -3.37 -13.78
C HIS A 301 14.06 -3.08 -14.61
N VAL A 302 13.47 -1.90 -14.44
CA VAL A 302 12.41 -1.40 -15.32
C VAL A 302 13.04 -0.88 -16.60
N THR A 303 12.72 -1.51 -17.74
CA THR A 303 13.22 -1.13 -19.07
C THR A 303 12.18 -0.40 -19.91
N ASP A 304 10.90 -0.69 -19.69
CA ASP A 304 9.77 0.01 -20.30
C ASP A 304 8.54 -0.08 -19.39
N ARG A 305 8.28 0.99 -18.63
CA ARG A 305 7.20 1.05 -17.64
C ARG A 305 5.81 0.78 -18.21
N ALA A 306 5.55 1.11 -19.48
CA ALA A 306 4.22 0.94 -20.07
C ALA A 306 3.86 -0.55 -20.26
N ARG A 307 4.89 -1.39 -20.42
CA ARG A 307 4.77 -2.83 -20.62
C ARG A 307 4.81 -3.63 -19.33
N VAL A 308 5.21 -3.02 -18.21
CA VAL A 308 5.32 -3.71 -16.93
C VAL A 308 3.96 -4.19 -16.45
N ARG A 309 3.92 -5.49 -16.11
CA ARG A 309 2.88 -6.16 -15.33
C ARG A 309 3.57 -6.81 -14.12
N SER A 310 3.76 -6.03 -13.06
CA SER A 310 4.64 -6.41 -11.95
C SER A 310 4.10 -7.62 -11.20
N TYR A 311 2.79 -7.73 -11.00
CA TYR A 311 2.20 -8.85 -10.28
C TYR A 311 2.43 -10.16 -11.04
N GLU A 312 2.08 -10.20 -12.33
CA GLU A 312 2.33 -11.37 -13.18
C GLU A 312 3.83 -11.70 -13.26
N ALA A 313 4.69 -10.70 -13.46
CA ALA A 313 6.13 -10.90 -13.58
C ALA A 313 6.72 -11.58 -12.33
N TYR A 314 6.38 -11.10 -11.13
CA TYR A 314 6.89 -11.69 -9.90
C TYR A 314 6.28 -13.06 -9.60
N LEU A 315 5.03 -13.32 -9.98
CA LEU A 315 4.46 -14.67 -9.89
C LEU A 315 5.22 -15.66 -10.77
N ARG A 316 5.56 -15.29 -12.01
CA ARG A 316 6.39 -16.12 -12.91
C ARG A 316 7.80 -16.33 -12.35
N ILE A 317 8.41 -15.27 -11.81
CA ILE A 317 9.71 -15.35 -11.14
C ILE A 317 9.68 -16.33 -9.96
N LEU A 318 8.73 -16.14 -9.04
CA LEU A 318 8.59 -16.97 -7.85
C LEU A 318 8.27 -18.42 -8.22
N HIS A 319 7.39 -18.64 -9.21
CA HIS A 319 7.07 -19.97 -9.70
C HIS A 319 8.31 -20.67 -10.30
N ALA A 320 9.05 -20.01 -11.18
CA ALA A 320 10.26 -20.56 -11.77
C ALA A 320 11.32 -20.89 -10.71
N LEU A 321 11.48 -20.02 -9.71
CA LEU A 321 12.44 -20.20 -8.64
C LEU A 321 12.05 -21.35 -7.70
N LEU A 322 10.82 -21.38 -7.20
CA LEU A 322 10.35 -22.38 -6.24
C LEU A 322 10.19 -23.78 -6.87
N THR A 323 9.85 -23.86 -8.15
CA THR A 323 9.84 -25.14 -8.89
C THR A 323 11.26 -25.66 -9.15
N ARG A 324 12.24 -24.76 -9.33
CA ARG A 324 13.66 -25.15 -9.49
C ARG A 324 14.26 -25.71 -8.21
N TYR A 325 13.83 -25.21 -7.05
CA TYR A 325 14.34 -25.59 -5.73
C TYR A 325 13.20 -26.13 -4.85
N PRO A 326 12.63 -27.31 -5.16
CA PRO A 326 11.45 -27.83 -4.46
C PRO A 326 11.70 -28.11 -2.97
N ASP A 327 12.95 -28.43 -2.61
CA ASP A 327 13.36 -28.75 -1.23
C ASP A 327 13.80 -27.50 -0.43
N ALA A 328 13.85 -26.32 -1.04
CA ALA A 328 14.24 -25.09 -0.35
C ALA A 328 13.13 -24.61 0.60
N PRO A 329 13.46 -23.85 1.66
CA PRO A 329 12.45 -23.18 2.47
C PRO A 329 11.62 -22.21 1.62
N ARG A 330 10.29 -22.41 1.57
CA ARG A 330 9.42 -21.75 0.57
C ARG A 330 8.67 -20.55 1.15
N TYR A 331 7.76 -20.80 2.09
CA TYR A 331 6.75 -19.84 2.50
C TYR A 331 6.92 -19.40 3.94
N ARG A 332 6.56 -18.15 4.21
CA ARG A 332 6.42 -17.65 5.57
C ARG A 332 5.11 -18.16 6.17
N THR A 333 5.23 -18.97 7.23
CA THR A 333 4.09 -19.57 7.96
C THR A 333 3.93 -19.00 9.37
N GLU A 334 4.84 -18.13 9.80
CA GLU A 334 4.69 -17.35 11.03
C GLU A 334 3.58 -16.31 10.90
N GLU A 335 3.19 -15.70 12.01
CA GLU A 335 2.19 -14.63 12.02
C GLU A 335 2.56 -13.54 11.01
N TYR A 336 1.56 -13.18 10.21
CA TYR A 336 1.67 -12.14 9.20
C TYR A 336 0.41 -11.28 9.27
N GLU A 337 0.58 -10.03 9.71
CA GLU A 337 -0.51 -9.04 9.73
C GLU A 337 -1.76 -9.56 10.48
N TYR A 338 -1.52 -10.05 11.71
CA TYR A 338 -2.51 -10.62 12.62
C TYR A 338 -3.15 -11.95 12.16
N VAL A 339 -2.63 -12.59 11.12
CA VAL A 339 -3.09 -13.89 10.63
C VAL A 339 -2.07 -14.99 10.95
N THR A 340 -2.54 -16.10 11.52
CA THR A 340 -1.71 -17.23 11.98
C THR A 340 -2.10 -18.58 11.40
N ASP A 341 -3.23 -18.67 10.69
CA ASP A 341 -3.84 -19.95 10.27
C ASP A 341 -3.45 -20.40 8.85
N ARG A 342 -2.71 -19.57 8.10
CA ARG A 342 -2.29 -19.86 6.72
C ARG A 342 -1.00 -19.13 6.33
N PRO A 343 -0.29 -19.61 5.30
CA PRO A 343 0.91 -18.94 4.80
C PRO A 343 0.62 -17.52 4.28
N ALA A 344 1.55 -16.61 4.50
CA ALA A 344 1.43 -15.22 4.06
C ALA A 344 1.27 -15.07 2.54
N ILE A 345 1.88 -15.97 1.75
CA ILE A 345 1.70 -15.96 0.29
C ILE A 345 0.23 -16.10 -0.13
N ASP A 346 -0.56 -16.93 0.57
CA ASP A 346 -1.96 -17.17 0.23
C ASP A 346 -2.82 -15.91 0.53
N LEU A 347 -2.42 -15.09 1.52
CA LEU A 347 -3.04 -13.78 1.80
C LEU A 347 -2.73 -12.77 0.69
N LEU A 348 -1.46 -12.72 0.26
CA LEU A 348 -1.00 -11.76 -0.74
C LEU A 348 -1.57 -12.06 -2.13
N THR A 349 -1.66 -13.33 -2.52
CA THR A 349 -2.31 -13.76 -3.77
C THR A 349 -3.83 -13.79 -3.68
N GLY A 350 -4.40 -13.73 -2.47
CA GLY A 350 -5.85 -13.73 -2.25
C GLY A 350 -6.50 -15.10 -2.40
N GLY A 351 -5.73 -16.19 -2.24
CA GLY A 351 -6.14 -17.58 -2.41
C GLY A 351 -4.93 -18.52 -2.48
N PRO A 352 -5.12 -19.83 -2.25
CA PRO A 352 -4.03 -20.79 -2.16
C PRO A 352 -3.57 -21.32 -3.52
N GLU A 353 -4.23 -20.95 -4.63
CA GLU A 353 -4.05 -21.60 -5.94
C GLU A 353 -2.63 -21.43 -6.50
N PHE A 354 -2.03 -20.24 -6.35
CA PHE A 354 -0.65 -19.99 -6.76
C PHE A 354 0.32 -20.95 -6.08
N ARG A 355 0.19 -21.06 -4.75
CA ARG A 355 1.02 -21.93 -3.93
C ARG A 355 0.79 -23.38 -4.31
N GLN A 356 -0.46 -23.82 -4.43
CA GLN A 356 -0.80 -25.20 -4.77
C GLN A 356 -0.23 -25.62 -6.13
N ALA A 357 -0.40 -24.79 -7.17
CA ALA A 357 0.15 -25.06 -8.50
C ALA A 357 1.69 -25.10 -8.48
N THR A 358 2.32 -24.16 -7.78
CA THR A 358 3.78 -24.09 -7.66
C THR A 358 4.34 -25.23 -6.81
N ASP A 359 3.62 -25.72 -5.80
CA ASP A 359 4.00 -26.86 -4.97
C ASP A 359 3.92 -28.17 -5.78
N ALA A 360 2.92 -28.28 -6.67
CA ALA A 360 2.74 -29.41 -7.58
C ALA A 360 3.66 -29.37 -8.81
N GLY A 361 4.38 -28.26 -9.04
CA GLY A 361 5.18 -28.05 -10.25
C GLY A 361 4.32 -27.91 -11.53
N GLU A 362 3.04 -27.55 -11.36
CA GLU A 362 2.08 -27.35 -12.44
C GLU A 362 2.20 -25.93 -13.02
N SER A 363 1.82 -25.76 -14.29
CA SER A 363 1.79 -24.42 -14.90
C SER A 363 0.81 -23.50 -14.15
N ILE A 364 1.25 -22.27 -13.88
CA ILE A 364 0.41 -21.20 -13.32
C ILE A 364 -0.38 -20.43 -14.38
N ASP A 365 -0.19 -20.69 -15.67
CA ASP A 365 -0.85 -19.92 -16.75
C ASP A 365 -2.40 -19.97 -16.68
N PRO A 366 -3.05 -21.12 -16.40
CA PRO A 366 -4.51 -21.15 -16.22
C PRO A 366 -4.98 -20.26 -15.07
N TRP A 367 -4.21 -20.21 -13.98
CA TRP A 367 -4.52 -19.36 -12.84
C TRP A 367 -4.28 -17.87 -13.17
N LEU A 368 -3.18 -17.52 -13.84
CA LEU A 368 -2.92 -16.15 -14.31
C LEU A 368 -4.02 -15.65 -15.27
N ALA A 369 -4.55 -16.53 -16.12
CA ALA A 369 -5.69 -16.19 -16.97
C ALA A 369 -6.97 -15.89 -16.16
N SER A 370 -7.22 -16.65 -15.08
CA SER A 370 -8.30 -16.37 -14.13
C SER A 370 -8.09 -15.04 -13.39
N GLU A 371 -6.85 -14.73 -12.98
CA GLU A 371 -6.49 -13.46 -12.34
C GLU A 371 -6.77 -12.28 -13.28
N ALA A 372 -6.38 -12.39 -14.54
CA ALA A 372 -6.63 -11.37 -15.57
C ALA A 372 -8.14 -11.17 -15.83
N ALA A 373 -8.92 -12.26 -15.86
CA ALA A 373 -10.38 -12.19 -16.00
C ALA A 373 -11.03 -11.50 -14.79
N GLY A 374 -10.57 -11.79 -13.57
CA GLY A 374 -11.02 -11.12 -12.36
C GLY A 374 -10.72 -9.63 -12.34
N ALA A 375 -9.50 -9.24 -12.75
CA ALA A 375 -9.13 -7.84 -12.92
C ALA A 375 -10.04 -7.13 -13.94
N ALA A 376 -10.33 -7.76 -15.08
CA ALA A 376 -11.21 -7.21 -16.09
C ALA A 376 -12.67 -7.06 -15.61
N ALA A 377 -13.17 -8.01 -14.81
CA ALA A 377 -14.50 -7.89 -14.20
C ALA A 377 -14.58 -6.72 -13.21
N PHE A 378 -13.50 -6.50 -12.44
CA PHE A 378 -13.43 -5.39 -11.49
C PHE A 378 -13.44 -4.01 -12.16
N GLU A 379 -13.01 -3.90 -13.43
CA GLU A 379 -13.08 -2.64 -14.19
C GLU A 379 -14.50 -2.06 -14.21
N ALA A 380 -15.50 -2.92 -14.45
CA ALA A 380 -16.90 -2.52 -14.45
C ALA A 380 -17.40 -2.21 -13.02
N GLU A 381 -16.91 -2.96 -12.04
CA GLU A 381 -17.29 -2.78 -10.63
C GLU A 381 -16.80 -1.44 -10.07
N ARG A 382 -15.57 -1.02 -10.40
CA ARG A 382 -14.99 0.22 -9.89
C ARG A 382 -15.54 1.48 -10.55
N ALA A 383 -16.12 1.35 -11.75
CA ALA A 383 -16.53 2.48 -12.59
C ALA A 383 -17.43 3.53 -11.88
N PRO A 384 -18.43 3.15 -11.06
CA PRO A 384 -19.28 4.11 -10.35
C PRO A 384 -18.54 4.95 -9.30
N TYR A 385 -17.34 4.53 -8.89
CA TYR A 385 -16.56 5.16 -7.83
C TYR A 385 -15.41 6.01 -8.36
N LEU A 386 -15.15 5.98 -9.67
CA LEU A 386 -14.04 6.71 -10.29
C LEU A 386 -14.33 8.21 -10.31
N LEU A 387 -13.34 9.00 -9.88
CA LEU A 387 -13.40 10.46 -9.81
C LEU A 387 -12.71 11.12 -11.00
N TYR A 388 -11.85 10.37 -11.69
CA TYR A 388 -10.97 10.87 -12.74
C TYR A 388 -11.16 10.10 -14.04
N ARG A 389 -10.78 10.74 -15.15
CA ARG A 389 -10.83 10.16 -16.49
C ARG A 389 -9.51 9.53 -16.88
#